data_AF-A0A943PT13-F1
#
_entry.id   AF-A0A943PT13-F1
#
_cell.length_a   1.000
_cell.length_b   1.000
_cell.length_c   1.000
_cell.angle_alpha   90.00
_cell.angle_beta   90.00
_cell.angle_gamma   90.00
#
_symmetry.space_group_name_H-M   'P 1'
#
loop_
_entity.id
_entity.type
_entity.pdbx_description
1 polymer ?
#
loop_
_entity_poly.entity_id
_entity_poly.type
_entity_poly.pdbx_seq_one_letter_code
_entity_poly.pdbx_strand_id
1 'polypeptide(L)'
;MLSKPQYLYQTKLIIDCFPKEDYESIPKETLKYIEDNMQVDSNIVINPDISLEEQDIDPQTWQLLQKIADDVSDREFYEEYKKDVDEYINIINEQNDGFKARIDNINLSKDCLKLQKENLKLPKAKELIFGYQEVISNKDEKIKKLEEECNSLKEMLNKIPKFVRILFLKNKKVKLLEEKNKR
;
A
#
# COMPACT_ATOMS: atom_id res chain seq x y z
N MET A 1 19.38 53.82 36.01
CA MET A 1 18.98 53.04 34.83
C MET A 1 20.23 52.56 34.16
N LEU A 2 20.39 51.25 34.10
CA LEU A 2 21.49 50.58 33.42
C LEU A 2 21.44 50.87 31.91
N SER A 3 22.60 50.87 31.27
CA SER A 3 22.67 50.86 29.81
C SER A 3 22.24 49.51 29.25
N LYS A 4 21.98 49.45 27.94
CA LYS A 4 21.57 48.21 27.28
C LYS A 4 22.49 47.01 27.53
N PRO A 5 23.81 47.13 27.32
CA PRO A 5 24.72 46.02 27.61
C PRO A 5 24.73 45.61 29.09
N GLN A 6 24.48 46.55 30.01
CA GLN A 6 24.49 46.33 31.45
C GLN A 6 23.23 45.62 31.96
N TYR A 7 22.03 46.02 31.52
CA TYR A 7 20.82 45.29 31.92
C TYR A 7 20.78 43.89 31.29
N LEU A 8 21.35 43.70 30.09
CA LEU A 8 21.53 42.38 29.49
C LEU A 8 22.47 41.50 30.33
N TYR A 9 23.55 42.08 30.85
CA TYR A 9 24.44 41.37 31.77
C TYR A 9 23.74 41.00 33.09
N GLN A 10 22.96 41.92 33.67
CA GLN A 10 22.15 41.62 34.86
C GLN A 10 21.11 40.51 34.57
N THR A 11 20.49 40.54 33.40
CA THR A 11 19.56 39.50 32.94
C THR A 11 20.26 38.14 32.85
N LYS A 12 21.48 38.09 32.29
CA LYS A 12 22.27 36.85 32.19
C LYS A 12 22.56 36.25 33.56
N LEU A 13 23.00 37.07 34.50
CA LEU A 13 23.29 36.62 35.87
C LEU A 13 22.07 36.00 36.55
N ILE A 14 20.88 36.59 36.34
CA ILE A 14 19.62 36.05 36.88
C ILE A 14 19.25 34.72 36.20
N ILE A 15 19.30 34.67 34.86
CA ILE A 15 18.99 33.46 34.09
C ILE A 15 19.92 32.30 34.47
N ASP A 16 21.20 32.59 34.72
CA ASP A 16 22.18 31.56 35.12
C ASP A 16 21.91 30.95 36.49
N CYS A 17 21.05 31.60 37.29
CA CYS A 17 20.59 31.10 38.57
C CYS A 17 19.29 30.28 38.47
N PHE A 18 18.67 30.19 37.29
CA PHE A 18 17.44 29.43 37.11
C PHE A 18 17.68 27.91 37.23
N PRO A 19 16.67 27.15 37.71
CA PRO A 19 16.66 25.70 37.58
C PRO A 19 16.88 25.26 36.13
N LYS A 20 17.47 24.08 35.95
CA LYS A 20 17.82 23.56 34.63
C LYS A 20 16.62 23.52 33.66
N GLU A 21 15.45 23.12 34.16
CA GLU A 21 14.22 23.02 33.38
C GLU A 21 13.79 24.40 32.84
N ASP A 22 13.78 25.42 33.70
CA ASP A 22 13.43 26.80 33.34
C ASP A 22 14.49 27.45 32.45
N TYR A 23 15.76 27.07 32.58
CA TYR A 23 16.82 27.54 31.69
C TYR A 23 16.67 26.94 30.28
N GLU A 24 16.36 25.64 30.19
CA GLU A 24 16.22 24.92 28.92
C GLU A 24 14.96 25.32 28.12
N SER A 25 13.94 25.87 28.79
CA SER A 25 12.73 26.37 28.13
C SER A 25 12.95 27.71 27.39
N ILE A 26 13.97 28.49 27.78
CA ILE A 26 14.29 29.77 27.15
C ILE A 26 14.80 29.54 25.71
N PRO A 27 14.28 30.27 24.70
CA PRO A 27 14.75 30.15 23.32
C PRO A 27 16.26 30.41 23.19
N LYS A 28 16.97 29.52 22.49
CA LYS A 28 18.43 29.63 22.28
C LYS A 28 18.83 30.93 21.60
N GLU A 29 17.99 31.45 20.71
CA GLU A 29 18.20 32.74 20.04
C GLU A 29 18.20 33.90 21.05
N THR A 30 17.36 33.83 22.07
CA THR A 30 17.26 34.83 23.14
C THR A 30 18.48 34.80 24.04
N LEU A 31 18.92 33.60 24.47
CA LEU A 31 20.15 33.42 25.24
C LEU A 31 21.36 33.96 24.46
N LYS A 32 21.48 33.59 23.19
CA LYS A 32 22.54 34.07 22.31
C LYS A 32 22.52 35.58 22.13
N TYR A 33 21.35 36.19 21.96
CA TYR A 33 21.22 37.64 21.85
C TYR A 33 21.75 38.35 23.09
N ILE A 34 21.43 37.84 24.29
CA ILE A 34 21.92 38.39 25.56
C ILE A 34 23.45 38.28 25.60
N GLU A 35 23.99 37.10 25.32
CA GLU A 35 25.44 36.85 25.34
C GLU A 35 26.22 37.71 24.33
N ASP A 36 25.71 37.86 23.11
CA ASP A 36 26.36 38.61 22.03
C ASP A 36 26.35 40.14 22.27
N ASN A 37 25.47 40.66 23.14
CA ASN A 37 25.23 42.09 23.31
C ASN A 37 25.44 42.61 24.75
N MET A 38 25.73 41.73 25.72
CA MET A 38 25.99 42.13 27.09
C MET A 38 27.41 42.70 27.27
N GLN A 39 27.61 43.48 28.33
CA GLN A 39 28.92 43.91 28.78
C GLN A 39 29.09 43.57 30.25
N VAL A 40 30.12 42.79 30.57
CA VAL A 40 30.45 42.41 31.95
C VAL A 40 30.75 43.68 32.74
N ASP A 41 30.05 43.84 33.86
CA ASP A 41 30.20 44.96 34.79
C ASP A 41 30.27 44.44 36.22
N SER A 42 31.45 44.52 36.83
CA SER A 42 31.69 44.02 38.20
C SER A 42 30.89 44.75 39.29
N ASN A 43 30.26 45.88 38.97
CA ASN A 43 29.37 46.57 39.90
C ASN A 43 27.96 45.95 39.96
N ILE A 44 27.62 45.09 39.00
CA ILE A 44 26.34 44.39 38.94
C ILE A 44 26.53 43.02 39.58
N VAL A 45 25.83 42.77 40.69
CA VAL A 45 25.92 41.52 41.45
C VAL A 45 24.51 41.03 41.73
N ILE A 46 24.30 39.72 41.55
CA ILE A 46 23.06 39.01 41.87
C ILE A 46 23.38 37.99 42.97
N ASN A 47 22.53 37.92 43.98
CA ASN A 47 22.61 36.93 45.03
C ASN A 47 21.53 35.86 44.82
N PRO A 48 21.90 34.61 44.48
CA PRO A 48 20.93 33.54 44.25
C PRO A 48 20.19 33.12 45.52
N ASP A 49 20.70 33.43 46.72
CA ASP A 49 20.09 33.07 48.00
C ASP A 49 18.99 34.05 48.45
N ILE A 50 18.76 35.14 47.69
CA ILE A 50 17.79 36.20 47.99
C ILE A 50 16.76 36.27 46.87
N SER A 51 15.50 36.54 47.23
CA SER A 51 14.41 36.70 46.27
C SER A 51 14.68 37.84 45.27
N LEU A 52 14.19 37.73 44.04
CA LEU A 52 14.44 38.76 43.01
C LEU A 52 13.81 40.11 43.38
N GLU A 53 12.72 40.10 44.15
CA GLU A 53 11.99 41.27 44.63
C GLU A 53 12.79 42.09 45.66
N GLU A 54 13.70 41.43 46.39
CA GLU A 54 14.57 42.06 47.39
C GLU A 54 15.93 42.49 46.80
N GLN A 55 16.21 42.13 45.55
CA GLN A 55 17.43 42.51 44.84
C GLN A 55 17.27 43.82 44.08
N ASP A 56 18.37 44.56 43.93
CA ASP A 56 18.40 45.81 43.15
C ASP A 56 18.45 45.49 41.64
N ILE A 57 17.28 45.16 41.10
CA ILE A 57 17.09 44.81 39.69
C ILE A 57 16.62 46.02 38.91
N ASP A 58 17.33 46.35 37.83
CA ASP A 58 16.95 47.47 36.98
C ASP A 58 15.58 47.20 36.31
N PRO A 59 14.69 48.22 36.21
CA PRO A 59 13.39 48.05 35.55
C PRO A 59 13.47 47.49 34.13
N GLN A 60 14.54 47.76 33.37
CA GLN A 60 14.73 47.22 32.03
C GLN A 60 15.08 45.72 32.05
N THR A 61 15.83 45.27 33.06
CA THR A 61 16.08 43.85 33.32
C THR A 61 14.77 43.13 33.61
N TRP A 62 13.91 43.71 34.46
CA TRP A 62 12.58 43.16 34.74
C TRP A 62 11.70 43.02 33.51
N GLN A 63 11.65 44.06 32.66
CA GLN A 63 10.88 44.02 31.42
C GLN A 63 11.36 42.93 30.46
N LEU A 64 12.67 42.72 30.37
CA LEU A 64 13.22 41.68 29.51
C LEU A 64 12.91 40.28 30.08
N LEU A 65 13.07 40.06 31.39
CA LEU A 65 12.74 38.79 32.04
C LEU A 65 11.25 38.45 31.88
N GLN A 66 10.37 39.44 32.04
CA GLN A 66 8.93 39.25 31.83
C GLN A 66 8.62 38.84 30.38
N LYS A 67 9.24 39.50 29.41
CA LYS A 67 9.07 39.13 27.99
C LYS A 67 9.54 37.70 27.70
N ILE A 68 10.64 37.28 28.32
CA ILE A 68 11.14 35.90 28.18
C ILE A 68 10.13 34.92 28.76
N ALA A 69 9.57 35.20 29.94
CA ALA A 69 8.57 34.36 30.57
C ALA A 69 7.30 34.23 29.71
N ASP A 70 6.81 35.34 29.15
CA ASP A 70 5.65 35.36 28.26
C ASP A 70 5.91 34.51 26.99
N ASP A 71 7.06 34.68 26.34
CA ASP A 71 7.45 33.93 25.13
C ASP A 71 7.57 32.41 25.39
N VAL A 72 8.03 32.01 26.58
CA VAL A 72 8.12 30.60 26.99
C VAL A 72 6.73 30.01 27.23
N SER A 73 5.88 30.72 27.98
CA SER A 73 4.52 30.29 28.27
C SER A 73 3.68 30.08 27.00
N ASP A 74 3.81 30.97 26.02
CA ASP A 74 3.10 30.84 24.74
C ASP A 74 3.56 29.58 23.99
N ARG A 75 4.87 29.30 23.94
CA ARG A 75 5.39 28.11 23.24
C ARG A 75 4.95 26.80 23.88
N GLU A 76 4.95 26.71 25.20
CA GLU A 76 4.49 25.51 25.91
C GLU A 76 3.02 25.22 25.61
N PHE A 77 2.18 26.25 25.63
CA PHE A 77 0.78 26.15 25.24
C PHE A 77 0.61 25.64 23.80
N TYR A 78 1.35 26.18 22.82
CA TYR A 78 1.26 25.72 21.42
C TYR A 78 1.76 24.28 21.22
N GLU A 79 2.82 23.86 21.91
CA GLU A 79 3.34 22.49 21.81
C GLU A 79 2.40 21.45 22.44
N GLU A 80 1.68 21.80 23.52
CA GLU A 80 0.64 20.95 24.09
C GLU A 80 -0.51 20.72 23.10
N TYR A 81 -1.06 21.79 22.51
CA TYR A 81 -2.11 21.68 21.49
C TYR A 81 -1.69 20.89 20.26
N LYS A 82 -0.43 21.01 19.86
CA LYS A 82 0.11 20.26 18.72
C LYS A 82 0.15 18.76 19.00
N LYS A 83 0.53 18.35 20.21
CA LYS A 83 0.50 16.93 20.62
C LYS A 83 -0.92 16.36 20.57
N ASP A 84 -1.90 17.10 21.09
CA ASP A 84 -3.31 16.68 21.05
C ASP A 84 -3.79 16.51 19.61
N VAL A 85 -3.49 17.47 18.73
CA VAL A 85 -3.86 17.39 17.31
C VAL A 85 -3.21 16.20 16.62
N ASP A 86 -1.92 15.94 16.88
CA ASP A 86 -1.21 14.80 16.32
C ASP A 86 -1.80 13.46 16.81
N GLU A 87 -2.22 13.36 18.07
CA GLU A 87 -2.92 12.20 18.62
C GLU A 87 -4.26 11.96 17.92
N TYR A 88 -5.08 13.02 17.77
CA TYR A 88 -6.33 12.95 17.02
C TYR A 88 -6.11 12.50 15.56
N ILE A 89 -5.09 13.02 14.88
CA ILE A 89 -4.76 12.63 13.50
C ILE A 89 -4.42 11.13 13.42
N ASN A 90 -3.63 10.61 14.37
CA ASN A 90 -3.26 9.20 14.40
C ASN A 90 -4.49 8.29 14.60
N ILE A 91 -5.37 8.63 15.54
CA ILE A 91 -6.62 7.88 15.79
C ILE A 91 -7.47 7.80 14.51
N ILE A 92 -7.63 8.92 13.80
CA ILE A 92 -8.42 8.98 12.56
C ILE A 92 -7.76 8.15 11.45
N ASN A 93 -6.44 8.19 11.32
CA ASN A 93 -5.71 7.41 10.32
C ASN A 93 -5.87 5.90 10.56
N GLU A 94 -5.74 5.43 11.81
CA GLU A 94 -5.95 4.03 12.17
C GLU A 94 -7.37 3.56 11.88
N GLN A 95 -8.38 4.38 12.22
CA GLN A 95 -9.77 4.08 11.90
C GLN A 95 -10.00 3.97 10.39
N ASN A 96 -9.45 4.89 9.61
CA ASN A 96 -9.57 4.89 8.15
C ASN A 96 -8.94 3.66 7.51
N ASP A 97 -7.78 3.22 7.98
CA ASP A 97 -7.14 2.00 7.50
C ASP A 97 -7.94 0.75 7.90
N GLY A 98 -8.53 0.74 9.09
CA GLY A 98 -9.51 -0.26 9.51
C GLY A 98 -10.73 -0.32 8.58
N PHE A 99 -11.24 0.82 8.12
CA PHE A 99 -12.35 0.87 7.15
C PHE A 99 -11.95 0.33 5.78
N LYS A 100 -10.77 0.69 5.26
CA LYS A 100 -10.25 0.15 4.00
C LYS A 100 -10.15 -1.39 4.05
N ALA A 101 -9.56 -1.93 5.11
CA ALA A 101 -9.43 -3.37 5.30
C ALA A 101 -10.80 -4.08 5.36
N ARG A 102 -11.83 -3.45 5.96
CA ARG A 102 -13.20 -3.99 5.97
C ARG A 102 -13.82 -4.01 4.57
N ILE A 103 -13.63 -2.95 3.78
CA ILE A 103 -14.13 -2.87 2.40
C ILE A 103 -13.46 -3.96 1.54
N ASP A 104 -12.15 -4.12 1.65
CA ASP A 104 -11.41 -5.13 0.90
C ASP A 104 -11.87 -6.55 1.26
N ASN A 105 -12.08 -6.83 2.56
CA ASN A 105 -12.65 -8.11 3.00
C ASN A 105 -14.05 -8.38 2.43
N ILE A 106 -14.92 -7.37 2.35
CA ILE A 106 -16.25 -7.50 1.73
C ILE A 106 -16.11 -7.84 0.24
N ASN A 107 -15.19 -7.19 -0.47
CA ASN A 107 -14.97 -7.44 -1.89
C ASN A 107 -14.41 -8.85 -2.14
N LEU A 108 -13.40 -9.27 -1.36
CA LEU A 108 -12.87 -10.63 -1.41
C LEU A 108 -13.94 -11.68 -1.14
N SER A 109 -14.80 -11.46 -0.13
CA SER A 109 -15.92 -12.36 0.17
C SER A 109 -16.87 -12.51 -1.01
N LYS A 110 -17.22 -11.41 -1.70
CA LYS A 110 -18.05 -11.45 -2.91
C LYS A 110 -17.41 -12.26 -4.03
N ASP A 111 -16.10 -12.12 -4.24
CA ASP A 111 -15.39 -12.85 -5.29
C ASP A 111 -15.25 -14.33 -4.96
N CYS A 112 -14.98 -14.69 -3.69
CA CYS A 112 -15.03 -16.08 -3.24
C CYS A 112 -16.40 -16.73 -3.51
N LEU A 113 -17.50 -16.00 -3.28
CA LEU A 113 -18.85 -16.51 -3.57
C LEU A 113 -19.10 -16.72 -5.07
N LYS A 114 -18.60 -15.84 -5.94
CA LYS A 114 -18.69 -16.03 -7.40
C LYS A 114 -17.90 -17.26 -7.83
N LEU A 115 -16.65 -17.38 -7.38
CA LEU A 115 -15.78 -18.51 -7.69
C LEU A 115 -16.38 -19.83 -7.21
N GLN A 116 -16.96 -19.87 -6.00
CA GLN A 116 -17.66 -21.06 -5.51
C GLN A 116 -18.80 -21.49 -6.45
N LYS A 117 -19.63 -20.54 -6.91
CA LYS A 117 -20.73 -20.82 -7.85
C LYS A 117 -20.23 -21.36 -9.19
N GLU A 118 -19.10 -20.86 -9.68
CA GLU A 118 -18.47 -21.37 -10.91
C GLU A 118 -17.85 -22.74 -10.71
N ASN A 119 -17.20 -22.98 -9.57
CA ASN A 119 -16.57 -24.24 -9.23
C ASN A 119 -17.59 -25.40 -9.17
N LEU A 120 -18.82 -25.11 -8.72
CA LEU A 120 -19.95 -26.06 -8.77
C LEU A 120 -20.35 -26.51 -10.18
N LYS A 121 -19.94 -25.79 -11.24
CA LYS A 121 -20.20 -26.18 -12.64
C LYS A 121 -19.15 -27.16 -13.19
N LEU A 122 -17.98 -27.26 -12.56
CA LEU A 122 -16.89 -28.13 -13.05
C LEU A 122 -17.27 -29.61 -13.13
N PRO A 123 -18.00 -30.22 -12.17
CA PRO A 123 -18.38 -31.63 -12.26
C PRO A 123 -19.18 -31.94 -13.53
N LYS A 124 -20.20 -31.11 -13.83
CA LYS A 124 -21.01 -31.25 -15.04
C LYS A 124 -20.19 -31.10 -16.33
N ALA A 125 -19.25 -30.15 -16.33
CA ALA A 125 -18.34 -29.98 -17.47
C ALA A 125 -17.43 -31.21 -17.67
N LYS A 126 -16.92 -31.80 -16.57
CA LYS A 126 -16.11 -33.04 -16.62
C LYS A 126 -16.92 -34.23 -17.13
N GLU A 127 -18.15 -34.40 -16.67
CA GLU A 127 -19.06 -35.45 -17.15
C GLU A 127 -19.32 -35.33 -18.65
N LEU A 128 -19.57 -34.11 -19.15
CA LEU A 128 -19.77 -33.86 -20.58
C LEU A 128 -18.52 -34.19 -21.40
N ILE A 129 -17.34 -33.79 -20.93
CA ILE A 129 -16.07 -34.12 -21.61
C ILE A 129 -15.89 -35.63 -21.69
N PHE A 130 -16.13 -36.34 -20.59
CA PHE A 130 -16.03 -37.80 -20.56
C PHE A 130 -17.00 -38.45 -21.55
N GLY A 131 -18.27 -38.02 -21.56
CA GLY A 131 -19.25 -38.52 -22.53
C GLY A 131 -18.85 -38.26 -23.98
N TYR A 132 -18.29 -37.09 -24.30
CA TYR A 132 -17.78 -36.82 -25.65
C TYR A 132 -16.60 -37.70 -26.01
N GLN A 133 -15.67 -37.95 -25.09
CA GLN A 133 -14.53 -38.84 -25.31
C GLN A 133 -14.99 -40.26 -25.66
N GLU A 134 -15.97 -40.79 -24.93
CA GLU A 134 -16.53 -42.11 -25.19
C GLU A 134 -17.19 -42.20 -26.57
N VAL A 135 -17.97 -41.17 -26.96
CA VAL A 135 -18.59 -41.11 -28.28
C VAL A 135 -17.54 -41.06 -29.39
N ILE A 136 -16.45 -40.31 -29.20
CA ILE A 136 -15.35 -40.24 -30.17
C ILE A 136 -14.69 -41.61 -30.32
N SER A 137 -14.33 -42.27 -29.21
CA SER A 137 -13.71 -43.60 -29.24
C SER A 137 -14.59 -44.63 -29.97
N ASN A 138 -15.89 -44.64 -29.68
CA ASN A 138 -16.85 -45.52 -30.36
C ASN A 138 -16.94 -45.24 -31.87
N LYS A 139 -16.86 -43.97 -32.28
CA LYS A 139 -16.86 -43.61 -33.71
C LYS A 139 -15.55 -44.02 -34.40
N ASP A 140 -14.42 -43.86 -33.73
CA ASP A 140 -13.11 -44.26 -34.27
C ASP A 140 -13.03 -45.77 -34.49
N GLU A 141 -13.55 -46.57 -33.57
CA GLU A 141 -13.66 -48.03 -33.77
C GLU A 141 -14.53 -48.39 -34.97
N LYS A 142 -15.65 -47.68 -35.15
CA LYS A 142 -16.55 -47.91 -36.27
C LYS A 142 -15.92 -47.52 -37.61
N ILE A 143 -15.13 -46.45 -37.63
CA ILE A 143 -14.34 -46.05 -38.81
C ILE A 143 -13.34 -47.15 -39.16
N LYS A 144 -12.59 -47.68 -38.18
CA LYS A 144 -11.62 -48.78 -38.43
C LYS A 144 -12.29 -50.00 -39.06
N LYS A 145 -13.44 -50.43 -38.52
CA LYS A 145 -14.20 -51.56 -39.09
C LYS A 145 -14.64 -51.28 -40.54
N LEU A 146 -15.13 -50.08 -40.82
CA LEU A 146 -15.53 -49.69 -42.19
C LEU A 146 -14.33 -49.61 -43.14
N GLU A 147 -13.16 -49.20 -42.67
CA GLU A 147 -11.92 -49.21 -43.46
C GLU A 147 -11.47 -50.63 -43.81
N GLU A 148 -11.53 -51.56 -42.83
CA GLU A 148 -11.25 -52.98 -43.05
C GLU A 148 -12.22 -53.60 -44.07
N GLU A 149 -13.53 -53.36 -43.93
CA GLU A 149 -14.55 -53.81 -44.87
C GLU A 149 -14.33 -53.23 -46.28
N CYS A 150 -14.05 -51.92 -46.39
CA CYS A 150 -13.73 -51.28 -47.65
C CYS A 150 -12.50 -51.90 -48.33
N ASN A 151 -11.44 -52.16 -47.57
CA ASN A 151 -10.23 -52.77 -48.10
C ASN A 151 -10.49 -54.20 -48.60
N SER A 152 -11.26 -55.00 -47.84
CA SER A 152 -11.67 -56.34 -48.27
C SER A 152 -12.48 -56.30 -49.58
N LEU A 153 -13.45 -55.38 -49.68
CA LEU A 153 -14.24 -55.20 -50.90
C LEU A 153 -13.38 -54.76 -52.09
N LYS A 154 -12.40 -53.87 -51.88
CA LYS A 154 -11.44 -53.49 -52.93
C LYS A 154 -10.62 -54.70 -53.39
N GLU A 155 -10.16 -55.54 -52.49
CA GLU A 155 -9.46 -56.78 -52.86
C GLU A 155 -10.33 -57.75 -53.65
N MET A 156 -11.58 -57.96 -53.22
CA MET A 156 -12.54 -58.79 -53.95
C MET A 156 -12.81 -58.24 -55.35
N LEU A 157 -13.05 -56.94 -55.46
CA LEU A 157 -13.17 -56.25 -56.75
C LEU A 157 -11.91 -56.46 -57.59
N ASN A 158 -10.72 -56.39 -56.97
CA ASN A 158 -9.43 -56.60 -57.61
C ASN A 158 -9.17 -58.02 -58.12
N LYS A 159 -9.95 -59.01 -57.69
CA LYS A 159 -9.91 -60.39 -58.24
C LYS A 159 -10.79 -60.56 -59.48
N ILE A 160 -11.76 -59.68 -59.72
CA ILE A 160 -12.66 -59.76 -60.88
C ILE A 160 -11.89 -59.41 -62.17
N PRO A 161 -12.00 -60.15 -63.28
CA PRO A 161 -11.31 -59.81 -64.53
C PRO A 161 -11.67 -58.40 -65.05
N LYS A 162 -10.66 -57.69 -65.59
CA LYS A 162 -10.76 -56.26 -65.96
C LYS A 162 -11.90 -55.97 -66.94
N PHE A 163 -12.15 -56.87 -67.90
CA PHE A 163 -13.22 -56.69 -68.90
C PHE A 163 -14.63 -56.74 -68.27
N VAL A 164 -14.84 -57.58 -67.25
CA VAL A 164 -16.11 -57.67 -66.49
C VAL A 164 -16.32 -56.38 -65.70
N ARG A 165 -15.29 -55.86 -65.03
CA ARG A 165 -15.38 -54.57 -64.33
C ARG A 165 -15.77 -53.42 -65.27
N ILE A 166 -15.18 -53.36 -66.46
CA ILE A 166 -15.49 -52.34 -67.48
C ILE A 166 -16.96 -52.45 -67.93
N LEU A 167 -17.50 -53.66 -68.06
CA LEU A 167 -18.90 -53.91 -68.42
C LEU A 167 -19.88 -53.37 -67.37
N PHE A 168 -19.62 -53.62 -66.08
CA PHE A 168 -20.49 -53.17 -64.99
C PHE A 168 -20.30 -51.67 -64.63
N LEU A 169 -19.09 -51.11 -64.75
CA LEU A 169 -18.80 -49.70 -64.45
C LEU A 169 -19.20 -48.73 -65.57
N LYS A 170 -19.42 -49.22 -66.81
CA LYS A 170 -20.01 -48.42 -67.90
C LYS A 170 -21.49 -48.11 -67.67
N ASN A 171 -22.15 -48.80 -66.75
CA ASN A 171 -23.53 -48.53 -66.36
C ASN A 171 -23.56 -47.26 -65.50
N LYS A 172 -24.05 -46.14 -66.06
CA LYS A 172 -23.99 -44.76 -65.50
C LYS A 172 -24.47 -44.59 -64.04
N LYS A 173 -25.15 -45.59 -63.47
CA LYS A 173 -25.70 -45.58 -62.10
C LYS A 173 -24.73 -46.03 -61.01
N VAL A 174 -23.57 -46.62 -61.35
CA VAL A 174 -22.60 -47.13 -60.36
C VAL A 174 -21.25 -46.43 -60.59
N LYS A 175 -20.94 -45.42 -59.76
CA LYS A 175 -19.62 -44.78 -59.73
C LYS A 175 -18.84 -45.31 -58.53
N LEU A 176 -17.61 -45.77 -58.76
CA LEU A 176 -16.66 -46.01 -57.68
C LEU A 176 -16.25 -44.66 -57.07
N LEU A 177 -16.29 -44.56 -55.75
CA LEU A 177 -15.72 -43.42 -55.03
C LEU A 177 -14.19 -43.51 -55.19
N GLU A 178 -13.62 -42.62 -55.98
CA GLU A 178 -12.16 -42.50 -56.07
C GLU A 178 -11.62 -41.91 -54.76
N GLU A 179 -10.64 -42.59 -54.17
CA GLU A 179 -9.85 -42.05 -53.08
C GLU A 179 -9.07 -40.83 -53.59
N LYS A 180 -9.52 -39.64 -53.19
CA LYS A 180 -8.61 -38.49 -53.15
C LYS A 180 -7.56 -38.79 -52.09
N ASN A 181 -6.43 -39.35 -52.53
CA ASN A 181 -5.21 -39.41 -51.72
C ASN A 181 -4.95 -38.02 -51.13
N LYS A 182 -4.93 -37.95 -49.80
CA LYS A 182 -4.52 -36.76 -49.04
C LYS A 182 -3.10 -36.37 -49.49
N ARG A 183 -2.94 -35.12 -49.92
CA ARG A 183 -1.67 -34.39 -49.82
C ARG A 183 -1.53 -33.86 -48.41
#